data_AF-A0AB39W9H2-F1
#
_entry.id   AF-A0AB39W9H2-F1
#
_cell.length_a   1.000
_cell.length_b   1.000
_cell.length_c   1.000
_cell.angle_alpha   90.00
_cell.angle_beta   90.00
_cell.angle_gamma   90.00
#
_symmetry.space_group_name_H-M   'P 1'
#
loop_
_entity.id
_entity.type
_entity.pdbx_description
1 polymer ?
#
loop_
_entity_poly.entity_id
_entity_poly.type
_entity_poly.pdbx_seq_one_letter_code
_entity_poly.pdbx_strand_id
1 'polypeptide(L)'
;MKLLDNLILLNETKRKWFSITITVIIAGLLSLFGIYGIGEYGIALFILTPFLIGFCSTILYGYKNIITKSEAIWIGHITLAICTLALIVFAIEGLICIAMAAPIGIILTWIGSLIGYSLSKKLTTSTPSILLILIAIIPLTSFIENKIKPELTSVTTSIIINAKPMEVWKNVIEFPQLNEPTEFIFKTGIAYPINAKIIGKGVGAIRHCNFTTGSFVEPVTVWNEGKLLKFDVLEQPAPMKELSFWNIDAPHLHDYFVSKKGQFKLTKLENGKTLLEGTTWYYHNIKPMFYWQVWSDFIIHKIHDRVLTHIKKNSEQK
;
A
#
# COMPACT_ATOMS: atom_id res chain seq x y z
N MET A 1 -37.51 -3.55 5.06
CA MET A 1 -38.30 -3.10 6.23
C MET A 1 -38.41 -4.17 7.30
N LYS A 2 -38.97 -5.37 7.04
CA LYS A 2 -39.10 -6.47 8.03
C LYS A 2 -37.82 -6.77 8.85
N LEU A 3 -36.63 -6.70 8.25
CA LEU A 3 -35.36 -6.95 8.93
C LEU A 3 -35.01 -5.88 9.98
N LEU A 4 -35.35 -4.60 9.73
CA LEU A 4 -35.17 -3.49 10.67
C LEU A 4 -36.23 -3.50 11.76
N ASP A 5 -37.44 -3.97 11.47
CA ASP A 5 -38.51 -4.07 12.46
C ASP A 5 -38.20 -5.18 13.50
N ASN A 6 -37.53 -6.26 13.08
CA ASN A 6 -37.06 -7.31 13.98
C ASN A 6 -36.01 -6.82 15.00
N LEU A 7 -35.27 -5.75 14.71
CA LEU A 7 -34.30 -5.15 15.64
C LEU A 7 -34.97 -4.62 16.91
N ILE A 8 -36.20 -4.10 16.78
CA ILE A 8 -36.98 -3.50 17.88
C ILE A 8 -37.23 -4.52 19.00
N LEU A 9 -37.33 -5.81 18.64
CA LEU A 9 -37.62 -6.91 19.55
C LEU A 9 -36.37 -7.49 20.23
N LEU A 10 -35.17 -7.08 19.81
CA LEU A 10 -33.91 -7.58 20.37
C LEU A 10 -33.50 -6.81 21.63
N ASN A 11 -32.99 -7.54 22.62
CA ASN A 11 -32.28 -6.92 23.74
C ASN A 11 -30.98 -6.26 23.28
N GLU A 12 -30.43 -5.39 24.13
CA GLU A 12 -29.19 -4.64 23.91
C GLU A 12 -28.05 -5.49 23.32
N THR A 13 -27.73 -6.62 23.96
CA THR A 13 -26.61 -7.49 23.53
C THR A 13 -26.86 -8.13 22.16
N LYS A 14 -28.07 -8.66 21.92
CA LYS A 14 -28.43 -9.27 20.63
C LYS A 14 -28.42 -8.24 19.52
N ARG A 15 -28.87 -7.01 19.80
CA ARG A 15 -28.85 -5.89 18.85
C ARG A 15 -27.42 -5.51 18.47
N LYS A 16 -26.49 -5.39 19.45
CA LYS A 16 -25.06 -5.11 19.20
C LYS A 16 -24.47 -6.11 18.20
N TRP A 17 -24.59 -7.40 18.52
CA TRP A 17 -24.05 -8.46 17.67
C TRP A 17 -24.74 -8.53 16.31
N PHE A 18 -26.06 -8.34 16.25
CA PHE A 18 -26.76 -8.29 14.98
C PHE A 18 -26.25 -7.16 14.08
N SER A 19 -26.10 -5.93 14.61
CA SER A 19 -25.57 -4.80 13.86
C SER A 19 -24.17 -5.06 13.34
N ILE A 20 -23.28 -5.57 14.21
CA ILE A 20 -21.91 -5.94 13.84
C ILE A 20 -21.93 -6.98 12.73
N THR A 21 -22.63 -8.10 12.91
CA THR A 21 -22.65 -9.22 11.96
C THR A 21 -23.18 -8.78 10.59
N ILE A 22 -24.29 -8.04 10.54
CA ILE A 22 -24.84 -7.55 9.28
C ILE A 22 -23.87 -6.60 8.59
N THR A 23 -23.27 -5.66 9.32
CA THR A 23 -22.29 -4.74 8.73
C THR A 23 -21.05 -5.47 8.24
N VAL A 24 -20.53 -6.44 8.99
CA VAL A 24 -19.38 -7.29 8.58
C VAL A 24 -19.70 -8.05 7.30
N ILE A 25 -20.90 -8.65 7.19
CA ILE A 25 -21.31 -9.38 5.98
C ILE A 25 -21.39 -8.42 4.79
N ILE A 26 -22.04 -7.27 4.94
CA ILE A 26 -22.19 -6.30 3.84
C ILE A 26 -20.82 -5.77 3.41
N ALA A 27 -20.00 -5.29 4.35
CA ALA A 27 -18.68 -4.75 4.07
C ALA A 27 -17.77 -5.83 3.48
N GLY A 28 -17.78 -7.04 4.04
CA GLY A 28 -16.99 -8.17 3.55
C GLY A 28 -17.36 -8.57 2.12
N LEU A 29 -18.66 -8.70 1.80
CA LEU A 29 -19.10 -9.00 0.43
C LEU A 29 -18.69 -7.90 -0.56
N LEU A 30 -18.81 -6.63 -0.18
CA LEU A 30 -18.39 -5.50 -1.02
C LEU A 30 -16.87 -5.48 -1.23
N SER A 31 -16.08 -5.71 -0.18
CA SER A 31 -14.62 -5.81 -0.27
C SER A 31 -14.19 -6.99 -1.13
N LEU A 32 -14.75 -8.18 -0.92
CA LEU A 32 -14.45 -9.37 -1.73
C LEU A 32 -14.81 -9.16 -3.20
N PHE A 33 -15.96 -8.52 -3.48
CA PHE A 33 -16.34 -8.18 -4.85
C PHE A 33 -15.40 -7.16 -5.48
N GLY A 34 -14.97 -6.13 -4.73
CA GLY A 34 -13.98 -5.16 -5.21
C GLY A 34 -12.62 -5.81 -5.51
N ILE A 35 -12.11 -6.63 -4.59
CA ILE A 35 -10.79 -7.27 -4.69
C ILE A 35 -10.78 -8.39 -5.75
N TYR A 36 -11.69 -9.36 -5.66
CA TYR A 36 -11.66 -10.56 -6.51
C TYR A 36 -12.59 -10.48 -7.73
N GLY A 37 -13.65 -9.66 -7.65
CA GLY A 37 -14.58 -9.48 -8.77
C GLY A 37 -14.10 -8.43 -9.77
N ILE A 38 -13.67 -7.26 -9.28
CA ILE A 38 -13.23 -6.13 -10.11
C ILE A 38 -11.69 -6.07 -10.21
N GLY A 39 -10.96 -6.49 -9.18
CA GLY A 39 -9.50 -6.36 -9.14
C GLY A 39 -9.04 -4.96 -8.75
N GLU A 40 -9.76 -4.26 -7.87
CA GLU A 40 -9.50 -2.85 -7.56
C GLU A 40 -9.21 -2.60 -6.07
N TYR A 41 -8.07 -1.99 -5.79
CA TYR A 41 -7.67 -1.51 -4.47
C TYR A 41 -7.87 0.01 -4.39
N GLY A 42 -9.15 0.42 -4.46
CA GLY A 42 -9.56 1.79 -4.75
C GLY A 42 -10.09 2.60 -3.55
N ILE A 43 -10.61 3.79 -3.85
CA ILE A 43 -11.45 4.65 -2.99
C ILE A 43 -12.64 3.86 -2.44
N ALA A 44 -13.23 2.97 -3.24
CA ALA A 44 -14.29 2.08 -2.78
C ALA A 44 -13.85 1.23 -1.56
N LEU A 45 -12.66 0.64 -1.63
CA LEU A 45 -12.13 -0.24 -0.58
C LEU A 45 -11.59 0.57 0.61
N PHE A 46 -10.79 1.60 0.37
CA PHE A 46 -10.08 2.31 1.44
C PHE A 46 -10.82 3.50 2.02
N ILE A 47 -11.80 4.07 1.31
CA ILE A 47 -12.55 5.24 1.79
C ILE A 47 -13.99 4.87 2.12
N LEU A 48 -14.74 4.41 1.13
CA LEU A 48 -16.18 4.22 1.27
C LEU A 48 -16.51 3.04 2.19
N THR A 49 -15.74 1.96 2.15
CA THR A 49 -15.98 0.78 2.99
C THR A 49 -15.77 1.05 4.48
N PRO A 50 -14.64 1.63 4.95
CA PRO A 50 -14.49 1.99 6.37
C PRO A 50 -15.54 3.00 6.85
N PHE A 51 -15.88 3.97 6.00
CA PHE A 51 -16.97 4.89 6.28
C PHE A 51 -18.31 4.15 6.46
N LEU A 52 -18.64 3.24 5.54
CA LEU A 52 -19.83 2.37 5.64
C LEU A 52 -19.80 1.51 6.89
N ILE A 53 -18.65 0.96 7.29
CA ILE A 53 -18.52 0.15 8.50
C ILE A 53 -18.94 0.95 9.74
N GLY A 54 -18.42 2.17 9.90
CA GLY A 54 -18.79 3.03 11.03
C GLY A 54 -20.25 3.49 10.96
N PHE A 55 -20.69 3.90 9.77
CA PHE A 55 -22.04 4.42 9.54
C PHE A 55 -23.12 3.34 9.74
N CYS A 56 -22.99 2.20 9.06
CA CYS A 56 -23.97 1.12 9.04
C CYS A 56 -24.12 0.49 10.42
N SER A 57 -23.02 0.15 11.11
CA SER A 57 -23.10 -0.49 12.42
C SER A 57 -23.76 0.45 13.45
N THR A 58 -23.46 1.74 13.38
CA THR A 58 -24.09 2.77 14.22
C THR A 58 -25.58 2.96 13.92
N ILE A 59 -25.98 3.04 12.66
CA ILE A 59 -27.39 3.21 12.28
C ILE A 59 -28.23 2.00 12.66
N LEU A 60 -27.72 0.78 12.44
CA LEU A 60 -28.42 -0.44 12.83
C LEU A 60 -28.57 -0.55 14.35
N TYR A 61 -27.51 -0.21 15.10
CA TYR A 61 -27.56 -0.23 16.56
C TYR A 61 -28.46 0.86 17.14
N GLY A 62 -28.44 2.07 16.57
CA GLY A 62 -29.30 3.19 16.97
C GLY A 62 -30.72 3.15 16.41
N TYR A 63 -31.09 2.14 15.61
CA TYR A 63 -32.41 2.10 14.97
C TYR A 63 -33.55 2.03 15.99
N LYS A 64 -34.27 3.15 16.17
CA LYS A 64 -35.31 3.33 17.20
C LYS A 64 -34.80 3.02 18.62
N ASN A 65 -33.50 3.21 18.86
CA ASN A 65 -32.85 3.03 20.16
C ASN A 65 -32.03 4.28 20.49
N ILE A 66 -32.07 4.72 21.74
CA ILE A 66 -31.25 5.84 22.18
C ILE A 66 -29.84 5.31 22.45
N ILE A 67 -28.88 5.79 21.70
CA ILE A 67 -27.47 5.44 21.87
C ILE A 67 -26.69 6.70 22.21
N THR A 68 -25.55 6.54 22.89
CA THR A 68 -24.60 7.61 23.16
C THR A 68 -23.57 7.74 22.04
N LYS A 69 -22.87 8.88 22.01
CA LYS A 69 -21.76 9.10 21.06
C LYS A 69 -20.63 8.08 21.25
N SER A 70 -20.37 7.69 22.50
CA SER A 70 -19.32 6.73 22.83
C SER A 70 -19.67 5.34 22.28
N GLU A 71 -20.91 4.89 22.47
CA GLU A 71 -21.35 3.59 21.94
C GLU A 71 -21.32 3.53 20.41
N ALA A 72 -21.67 4.62 19.73
CA ALA A 72 -21.56 4.71 18.27
C ALA A 72 -20.12 4.54 17.78
N ILE A 73 -19.17 5.25 18.40
CA ILE A 73 -17.75 5.12 18.06
C ILE A 73 -17.26 3.70 18.36
N TRP A 74 -17.64 3.14 19.51
CA TRP A 74 -17.18 1.83 19.95
C TRP A 74 -17.68 0.71 19.03
N ILE A 75 -18.96 0.71 18.66
CA ILE A 75 -19.52 -0.29 17.75
C ILE A 75 -18.90 -0.19 16.35
N GLY A 76 -18.64 1.02 15.85
CA GLY A 76 -17.92 1.25 14.60
C GLY A 76 -16.54 0.59 14.59
N HIS A 77 -15.71 0.89 15.60
CA HIS A 77 -14.33 0.39 15.66
C HIS A 77 -14.25 -1.11 15.94
N ILE A 78 -15.18 -1.68 16.70
CA ILE A 78 -15.24 -3.15 16.86
C ILE A 78 -15.63 -3.83 15.56
N THR A 79 -16.58 -3.26 14.83
CA THR A 79 -16.96 -3.79 13.51
C THR A 79 -15.75 -3.74 12.57
N LEU A 80 -15.00 -2.63 12.56
CA LEU A 80 -13.76 -2.51 11.80
C LEU A 80 -12.74 -3.58 12.25
N ALA A 81 -12.51 -3.74 13.55
CA ALA A 81 -11.56 -4.72 14.10
C ALA A 81 -11.94 -6.16 13.73
N ILE A 82 -13.23 -6.49 13.69
CA ILE A 82 -13.72 -7.81 13.25
C ILE A 82 -13.51 -7.98 11.74
N CYS A 83 -13.80 -6.95 10.93
CA CYS A 83 -13.52 -6.98 9.49
C CYS A 83 -12.02 -7.18 9.22
N THR A 84 -11.13 -6.43 9.88
CA THR A 84 -9.69 -6.56 9.69
C THR A 84 -9.16 -7.90 10.19
N LEU A 85 -9.66 -8.39 11.33
CA LEU A 85 -9.32 -9.72 11.82
C LEU A 85 -9.76 -10.80 10.83
N ALA A 86 -10.95 -10.68 10.22
CA ALA A 86 -11.40 -11.60 9.20
C ALA A 86 -10.44 -11.62 8.00
N LEU A 87 -9.96 -10.46 7.51
CA LEU A 87 -8.97 -10.41 6.43
C LEU A 87 -7.68 -11.18 6.76
N ILE A 88 -7.19 -11.08 8.01
CA ILE A 88 -6.01 -11.81 8.48
C ILE A 88 -6.28 -13.31 8.57
N VAL A 89 -7.39 -13.69 9.23
CA VAL A 89 -7.75 -15.09 9.50
C VAL A 89 -8.00 -15.84 8.20
N PHE A 90 -8.66 -15.21 7.22
CA PHE A 90 -8.91 -15.78 5.90
C PHE A 90 -7.77 -15.59 4.91
N ALA A 91 -6.60 -15.15 5.37
CA ALA A 91 -5.38 -15.10 4.57
C ALA A 91 -5.48 -14.20 3.33
N ILE A 92 -6.30 -13.15 3.39
CA ILE A 92 -6.53 -12.23 2.26
C ILE A 92 -5.47 -11.12 2.23
N GLU A 93 -5.10 -10.60 3.41
CA GLU A 93 -4.16 -9.49 3.58
C GLU A 93 -3.14 -9.82 4.68
N GLY A 94 -1.90 -9.34 4.55
CA GLY A 94 -0.91 -9.47 5.61
C GLY A 94 -0.92 -8.33 6.64
N LEU A 95 -0.20 -8.55 7.73
CA LEU A 95 -0.24 -7.66 8.90
C LEU A 95 0.25 -6.24 8.59
N ILE A 96 1.24 -6.11 7.71
CA ILE A 96 1.87 -4.82 7.40
C ILE A 96 1.00 -3.99 6.47
N CYS A 97 0.35 -4.61 5.49
CA CYS A 97 -0.61 -3.95 4.63
C CYS A 97 -1.81 -3.43 5.42
N ILE A 98 -2.29 -4.20 6.42
CA ILE A 98 -3.31 -3.73 7.36
C ILE A 98 -2.80 -2.58 8.24
N ALA A 99 -1.56 -2.66 8.75
CA ALA A 99 -0.98 -1.58 9.53
C ALA A 99 -0.83 -0.29 8.70
N MET A 100 -0.49 -0.43 7.41
CA MET A 100 -0.45 0.67 6.45
C MET A 100 -1.85 1.22 6.13
N ALA A 101 -2.90 0.40 6.07
CA ALA A 101 -4.27 0.85 5.82
C ALA A 101 -4.99 1.41 7.07
N ALA A 102 -4.55 1.01 8.27
CA ALA A 102 -5.23 1.30 9.53
C ALA A 102 -5.48 2.79 9.81
N PRO A 103 -4.55 3.73 9.52
CA PRO A 103 -4.80 5.15 9.77
C PRO A 103 -6.04 5.67 9.02
N ILE A 104 -6.20 5.33 7.74
CA ILE A 104 -7.39 5.71 6.97
C ILE A 104 -8.63 4.99 7.52
N GLY A 105 -8.53 3.68 7.73
CA GLY A 105 -9.65 2.87 8.19
C GLY A 105 -10.24 3.36 9.51
N ILE A 106 -9.40 3.65 10.50
CA ILE A 106 -9.79 4.16 11.82
C ILE A 106 -10.46 5.53 11.70
N ILE A 107 -9.83 6.48 11.00
CA ILE A 107 -10.34 7.85 10.86
C ILE A 107 -11.70 7.86 10.16
N LEU A 108 -11.84 7.13 9.05
CA LEU A 108 -13.09 7.12 8.29
C LEU A 108 -14.21 6.34 8.98
N THR A 109 -13.88 5.26 9.70
CA THR A 109 -14.85 4.56 10.56
C THR A 109 -15.34 5.50 11.67
N TRP A 110 -14.44 6.27 12.28
CA TRP A 110 -14.81 7.28 13.28
C TRP A 110 -15.76 8.33 12.69
N ILE A 111 -15.45 8.90 11.53
CA ILE A 111 -16.32 9.87 10.84
C ILE A 111 -17.68 9.25 10.51
N GLY A 112 -17.69 8.05 9.92
CA GLY A 112 -18.92 7.32 9.60
C GLY A 112 -19.79 7.08 10.83
N SER A 113 -19.18 6.72 11.95
CA SER A 113 -19.87 6.52 13.25
C SER A 113 -20.47 7.82 13.79
N LEU A 114 -19.77 8.96 13.66
CA LEU A 114 -20.27 10.26 14.11
C LEU A 114 -21.47 10.74 13.28
N ILE A 115 -21.41 10.56 11.97
CA ILE A 115 -22.53 10.91 11.07
C ILE A 115 -23.70 9.96 11.33
N GLY A 116 -23.43 8.66 11.47
CA GLY A 116 -24.43 7.66 11.83
C GLY A 116 -25.14 8.01 13.14
N TYR A 117 -24.40 8.43 14.17
CA TYR A 117 -24.93 8.86 15.45
C TYR A 117 -25.81 10.12 15.35
N SER A 118 -25.37 11.09 14.55
CA SER A 118 -26.12 12.34 14.36
C SER A 118 -27.46 12.08 13.66
N LEU A 119 -27.50 11.15 12.71
CA LEU A 119 -28.71 10.73 12.02
C LEU A 119 -29.57 9.76 12.85
N SER A 120 -28.98 8.93 13.72
CA SER A 120 -29.74 8.01 14.56
C SER A 120 -30.66 8.75 15.53
N LYS A 121 -30.26 9.93 16.01
CA LYS A 121 -31.11 10.82 16.84
C LYS A 121 -32.37 11.33 16.15
N LYS A 122 -32.31 11.45 14.82
CA LYS A 122 -33.37 12.00 13.98
C LYS A 122 -33.72 11.00 12.90
N LEU A 123 -33.86 9.72 13.24
CA LEU A 123 -34.23 8.66 12.30
C LEU A 123 -35.52 9.05 11.57
N THR A 124 -35.36 9.56 10.35
CA THR A 124 -36.45 9.89 9.45
C THR A 124 -36.74 8.70 8.55
N THR A 125 -37.82 8.77 7.78
CA THR A 125 -38.13 7.78 6.74
C THR A 125 -37.04 7.65 5.67
N SER A 126 -36.10 8.60 5.57
CA SER A 126 -35.03 8.64 4.57
C SER A 126 -33.75 7.90 4.95
N THR A 127 -33.54 7.55 6.23
CA THR A 127 -32.28 6.89 6.68
C THR A 127 -32.00 5.55 5.98
N PRO A 128 -32.98 4.65 5.77
CA PRO A 128 -32.75 3.42 5.00
C PRO A 128 -32.31 3.70 3.56
N SER A 129 -32.84 4.75 2.93
CA SER A 129 -32.47 5.14 1.56
C SER A 129 -31.02 5.60 1.48
N ILE A 130 -30.52 6.36 2.48
CA ILE A 130 -29.11 6.77 2.56
C ILE A 130 -28.19 5.56 2.66
N LEU A 131 -28.54 4.57 3.49
CA LEU A 131 -27.75 3.35 3.63
C LEU A 131 -27.71 2.55 2.32
N LEU A 132 -28.85 2.42 1.63
CA LEU A 132 -28.91 1.74 0.33
C LEU A 132 -28.09 2.46 -0.74
N ILE A 133 -28.14 3.80 -0.78
CA ILE A 133 -27.32 4.61 -1.70
C ILE A 133 -25.83 4.37 -1.41
N LEU A 134 -25.42 4.37 -0.13
CA LEU A 134 -24.03 4.14 0.25
C LEU A 134 -23.55 2.72 -0.09
N ILE A 135 -24.40 1.71 0.05
CA ILE A 135 -24.09 0.34 -0.39
C ILE A 135 -23.97 0.28 -1.92
N ALA A 136 -24.84 0.97 -2.66
CA ALA A 136 -24.84 0.96 -4.12
C ALA A 136 -23.69 1.76 -4.74
N ILE A 137 -23.23 2.83 -4.10
CA ILE A 137 -22.17 3.68 -4.65
C ILE A 137 -20.78 3.01 -4.57
N ILE A 138 -20.54 2.13 -3.59
CA ILE A 138 -19.26 1.41 -3.44
C ILE A 138 -18.87 0.61 -4.70
N PRO A 139 -19.70 -0.34 -5.20
CA PRO A 139 -19.36 -1.08 -6.41
C PRO A 139 -19.30 -0.17 -7.63
N LEU A 140 -20.17 0.83 -7.73
CA LEU A 140 -20.14 1.80 -8.83
C LEU A 140 -18.82 2.57 -8.87
N THR A 141 -18.34 3.05 -7.73
CA THR A 141 -17.04 3.72 -7.62
C THR A 141 -15.92 2.77 -8.03
N SER A 142 -15.92 1.53 -7.54
CA SER A 142 -14.91 0.52 -7.92
C SER A 142 -14.85 0.28 -9.44
N PHE A 143 -16.01 0.18 -10.11
CA PHE A 143 -16.07 0.05 -11.57
C PHE A 143 -15.54 1.27 -12.34
N ILE A 144 -15.78 2.47 -11.82
CA ILE A 144 -15.25 3.71 -12.43
C ILE A 144 -13.74 3.78 -12.25
N GLU A 145 -13.26 3.47 -11.04
CA GLU A 145 -11.85 3.54 -10.67
C GLU A 145 -10.96 2.61 -11.46
N ASN A 146 -11.43 1.41 -11.76
CA ASN A 146 -10.67 0.41 -12.52
C ASN A 146 -10.32 0.87 -13.95
N LYS A 147 -11.04 1.87 -14.48
CA LYS A 147 -10.76 2.47 -15.79
C LYS A 147 -9.70 3.58 -15.75
N ILE A 148 -9.32 4.03 -14.56
CA ILE A 148 -8.35 5.12 -14.39
C ILE A 148 -6.95 4.53 -14.45
N LYS A 149 -6.17 4.96 -15.44
CA LYS A 149 -4.77 4.54 -15.56
C LYS A 149 -3.92 5.18 -14.46
N PRO A 150 -2.99 4.44 -13.87
CA PRO A 150 -2.10 4.99 -12.86
C PRO A 150 -1.09 5.95 -13.51
N GLU A 151 -0.73 7.00 -12.78
CA GLU A 151 0.24 8.00 -13.21
C GLU A 151 1.66 7.57 -12.81
N LEU A 152 2.63 7.81 -13.70
CA LEU A 152 4.03 7.51 -13.42
C LEU A 152 4.63 8.64 -12.55
N THR A 153 5.10 8.28 -11.37
CA THR A 153 5.82 9.18 -10.45
C THR A 153 7.30 8.79 -10.37
N SER A 154 8.11 9.61 -9.69
CA SER A 154 9.53 9.35 -9.52
C SER A 154 10.05 9.76 -8.16
N VAL A 155 10.96 8.96 -7.59
CA VAL A 155 11.66 9.24 -6.34
C VAL A 155 13.14 9.31 -6.62
N THR A 156 13.82 10.34 -6.12
CA THR A 156 15.27 10.51 -6.23
C THR A 156 15.90 10.58 -4.85
N THR A 157 17.01 9.88 -4.67
CA THR A 157 17.85 9.93 -3.45
C THR A 157 19.29 10.17 -3.86
N SER A 158 20.03 10.92 -3.06
CA SER A 158 21.40 11.27 -3.41
C SER A 158 22.37 11.15 -2.24
N ILE A 159 23.63 10.89 -2.56
CA ILE A 159 24.72 10.82 -1.59
C ILE A 159 26.00 11.39 -2.20
N ILE A 160 26.85 12.00 -1.36
CA ILE A 160 28.19 12.43 -1.74
C ILE A 160 29.19 11.32 -1.42
N ILE A 161 29.99 10.93 -2.40
CA ILE A 161 31.01 9.88 -2.33
C ILE A 161 32.39 10.49 -2.51
N ASN A 162 33.31 10.18 -1.61
CA ASN A 162 34.70 10.61 -1.60
C ASN A 162 35.56 9.79 -2.56
N ALA A 163 35.11 9.68 -3.81
CA ALA A 163 35.78 8.97 -4.89
C ALA A 163 35.50 9.64 -6.23
N LYS A 164 36.40 9.43 -7.20
CA LYS A 164 36.25 9.93 -8.57
C LYS A 164 35.08 9.22 -9.26
N PRO A 165 34.39 9.84 -10.24
CA PRO A 165 33.24 9.24 -10.90
C PRO A 165 33.48 7.85 -11.47
N MET A 166 34.68 7.55 -11.96
CA MET A 166 35.01 6.22 -12.49
C MET A 166 35.13 5.13 -11.42
N GLU A 167 35.51 5.45 -10.20
CA GLU A 167 35.52 4.48 -9.10
C GLU A 167 34.10 4.21 -8.62
N VAL A 168 33.26 5.25 -8.57
CA VAL A 168 31.83 5.10 -8.29
C VAL A 168 31.14 4.31 -9.41
N TRP A 169 31.49 4.57 -10.67
CA TRP A 169 30.90 3.91 -11.83
C TRP A 169 31.00 2.40 -11.72
N LYS A 170 32.18 1.85 -11.41
CA LYS A 170 32.40 0.41 -11.23
C LYS A 170 31.42 -0.24 -10.26
N ASN A 171 31.07 0.47 -9.19
CA ASN A 171 30.15 0.00 -8.15
C ASN A 171 28.65 0.28 -8.47
N VAL A 172 28.36 1.14 -9.45
CA VAL A 172 27.00 1.44 -9.90
C VAL A 172 26.48 0.38 -10.87
N ILE A 173 27.32 -0.03 -11.83
CA ILE A 173 26.97 -1.05 -12.83
C ILE A 173 26.72 -2.41 -12.17
N GLU A 174 27.58 -2.80 -11.23
CA GLU A 174 27.43 -4.02 -10.42
C GLU A 174 27.99 -3.79 -9.02
N PHE A 175 27.45 -4.50 -8.04
CA PHE A 175 27.94 -4.45 -6.67
C PHE A 175 27.80 -5.83 -6.00
N PRO A 176 28.73 -6.18 -5.10
CA PRO A 176 28.70 -7.46 -4.40
C PRO A 176 27.55 -7.52 -3.37
N GLN A 177 27.54 -8.59 -2.59
CA GLN A 177 26.59 -8.80 -1.51
C GLN A 177 26.56 -7.60 -0.54
N LEU A 178 25.36 -7.02 -0.33
CA LEU A 178 25.08 -6.06 0.72
C LEU A 178 25.03 -6.77 2.08
N ASN A 179 25.40 -6.04 3.13
CA ASN A 179 25.15 -6.48 4.50
C ASN A 179 23.64 -6.60 4.76
N GLU A 180 23.26 -7.54 5.61
CA GLU A 180 21.89 -7.69 6.10
C GLU A 180 21.34 -6.36 6.66
N PRO A 181 20.04 -6.07 6.46
CA PRO A 181 19.44 -4.82 6.93
C PRO A 181 19.32 -4.76 8.44
N THR A 182 19.57 -3.57 8.97
CA THR A 182 19.33 -3.24 10.39
C THR A 182 18.00 -2.48 10.56
N GLU A 183 17.50 -1.87 9.48
CA GLU A 183 16.29 -1.08 9.45
C GLU A 183 15.06 -1.95 9.70
N PHE A 184 14.18 -1.50 10.60
CA PHE A 184 13.00 -2.26 11.01
C PHE A 184 12.09 -2.66 9.84
N ILE A 185 11.92 -1.77 8.85
CA ILE A 185 11.03 -1.99 7.70
C ILE A 185 11.40 -3.24 6.88
N PHE A 186 12.68 -3.60 6.79
CA PHE A 186 13.10 -4.78 6.04
C PHE A 186 12.95 -6.09 6.83
N LYS A 187 12.56 -6.00 8.11
CA LYS A 187 12.12 -7.14 8.93
C LYS A 187 10.62 -7.42 8.77
N THR A 188 9.90 -6.57 8.04
CA THR A 188 8.44 -6.67 7.89
C THR A 188 8.02 -7.45 6.64
N GLY A 189 8.96 -8.13 5.99
CA GLY A 189 8.71 -8.86 4.74
C GLY A 189 8.91 -8.05 3.46
N ILE A 190 9.10 -6.72 3.57
CA ILE A 190 9.42 -5.85 2.42
C ILE A 190 10.74 -6.28 1.78
N ALA A 191 10.72 -6.44 0.46
CA ALA A 191 11.87 -6.87 -0.30
C ALA A 191 12.98 -5.81 -0.28
N TYR A 192 14.23 -6.26 -0.21
CA TYR A 192 15.38 -5.38 -0.23
C TYR A 192 16.51 -5.94 -1.11
N PRO A 193 17.37 -5.05 -1.66
CA PRO A 193 18.44 -5.46 -2.56
C PRO A 193 19.53 -6.22 -1.81
N ILE A 194 20.04 -7.25 -2.48
CA ILE A 194 21.05 -8.19 -2.00
C ILE A 194 22.36 -7.96 -2.74
N ASN A 195 22.34 -7.93 -4.07
CA ASN A 195 23.48 -7.63 -4.93
C ASN A 195 22.99 -7.24 -6.33
N ALA A 196 23.87 -6.76 -7.18
CA ALA A 196 23.56 -6.53 -8.59
C ALA A 196 24.69 -7.05 -9.47
N LYS A 197 24.34 -7.77 -10.54
CA LYS A 197 25.26 -8.27 -11.56
C LYS A 197 24.85 -7.74 -12.92
N ILE A 198 25.82 -7.57 -13.82
CA ILE A 198 25.53 -7.14 -15.19
C ILE A 198 26.09 -8.12 -16.21
N ILE A 199 25.28 -8.44 -17.23
CA ILE A 199 25.66 -9.30 -18.34
C ILE A 199 25.76 -8.42 -19.59
N GLY A 200 26.94 -8.40 -20.20
CA GLY A 200 27.26 -7.54 -21.34
C GLY A 200 27.83 -6.18 -20.92
N LYS A 201 27.98 -5.27 -21.90
CA LYS A 201 28.53 -3.92 -21.71
C LYS A 201 27.85 -2.95 -22.67
N GLY A 202 27.56 -1.73 -22.21
CA GLY A 202 26.94 -0.69 -23.02
C GLY A 202 25.42 -0.76 -23.02
N VAL A 203 24.79 -0.07 -23.98
CA VAL A 203 23.34 -0.14 -24.20
C VAL A 203 22.96 -1.56 -24.63
N GLY A 204 21.89 -2.10 -24.05
CA GLY A 204 21.46 -3.49 -24.25
C GLY A 204 22.07 -4.50 -23.28
N ALA A 205 23.05 -4.11 -22.45
CA ALA A 205 23.48 -4.93 -21.32
C ALA A 205 22.32 -5.17 -20.36
N ILE A 206 22.26 -6.34 -19.73
CA ILE A 206 21.17 -6.70 -18.82
C ILE A 206 21.71 -6.70 -17.39
N ARG A 207 21.14 -5.84 -16.56
CA ARG A 207 21.45 -5.80 -15.13
C ARG A 207 20.44 -6.64 -14.37
N HIS A 208 20.93 -7.56 -13.57
CA HIS A 208 20.13 -8.38 -12.66
C HIS A 208 20.32 -7.85 -11.25
N CYS A 209 19.32 -7.12 -10.76
CA CYS A 209 19.31 -6.59 -9.40
C CYS A 209 18.55 -7.57 -8.51
N ASN A 210 19.28 -8.30 -7.66
CA ASN A 210 18.73 -9.39 -6.87
C ASN A 210 18.19 -8.86 -5.54
N PHE A 211 16.94 -9.19 -5.23
CA PHE A 211 16.25 -8.88 -3.98
C PHE A 211 15.92 -10.18 -3.24
N THR A 212 15.48 -10.07 -1.98
CA THR A 212 15.04 -11.22 -1.16
C THR A 212 13.86 -12.01 -1.73
N THR A 213 13.13 -11.43 -2.67
CA THR A 213 11.94 -12.04 -3.28
C THR A 213 12.15 -12.47 -4.73
N GLY A 214 13.34 -12.23 -5.30
CA GLY A 214 13.65 -12.54 -6.70
C GLY A 214 14.46 -11.42 -7.35
N SER A 215 14.58 -11.44 -8.67
CA SER A 215 15.44 -10.52 -9.40
C SER A 215 14.64 -9.52 -10.23
N PHE A 216 15.05 -8.27 -10.21
CA PHE A 216 14.70 -7.34 -11.28
C PHE A 216 15.58 -7.64 -12.51
N VAL A 217 14.96 -7.61 -13.69
CA VAL A 217 15.65 -7.69 -14.98
C VAL A 217 15.64 -6.31 -15.62
N GLU A 218 16.80 -5.67 -15.65
CA GLU A 218 16.97 -4.24 -15.92
C GLU A 218 17.83 -4.03 -17.18
N PRO A 219 17.23 -4.07 -18.40
CA PRO A 219 17.97 -3.77 -19.63
C PRO A 219 18.43 -2.31 -19.67
N VAL A 220 19.73 -2.10 -19.92
CA VAL A 220 20.34 -0.77 -19.98
C VAL A 220 19.93 -0.05 -21.25
N THR A 221 19.33 1.12 -21.09
CA THR A 221 18.87 2.01 -22.16
C THR A 221 19.82 3.18 -22.42
N VAL A 222 20.58 3.60 -21.41
CA VAL A 222 21.64 4.62 -21.56
C VAL A 222 22.88 4.18 -20.80
N TRP A 223 24.02 4.19 -21.51
CA TRP A 223 25.34 3.95 -20.94
C TRP A 223 26.26 5.13 -21.27
N ASN A 224 26.33 6.11 -20.38
CA ASN A 224 27.28 7.21 -20.45
C ASN A 224 28.29 7.05 -19.31
N GLU A 225 29.43 6.47 -19.65
CA GLU A 225 30.44 6.04 -18.68
C GLU A 225 30.88 7.16 -17.74
N GLY A 226 30.81 6.89 -16.43
CA GLY A 226 31.13 7.83 -15.37
C GLY A 226 30.14 8.99 -15.19
N LYS A 227 28.99 8.98 -15.87
CA LYS A 227 28.01 10.08 -15.83
C LYS A 227 26.56 9.64 -15.64
N LEU A 228 26.09 8.66 -16.41
CA LEU A 228 24.68 8.27 -16.41
C LEU A 228 24.49 6.82 -16.85
N LEU A 229 23.84 6.04 -15.99
CA LEU A 229 23.30 4.73 -16.31
C LEU A 229 21.78 4.80 -16.20
N LYS A 230 21.05 4.47 -17.28
CA LYS A 230 19.58 4.31 -17.26
C LYS A 230 19.21 2.92 -17.71
N PHE A 231 18.16 2.37 -17.11
CA PHE A 231 17.63 1.06 -17.44
C PHE A 231 16.11 1.07 -17.32
N ASP A 232 15.46 0.29 -18.17
CA ASP A 232 14.05 -0.04 -18.00
C ASP A 232 13.93 -1.25 -17.05
N VAL A 233 12.73 -1.55 -16.58
CA VAL A 233 12.42 -2.75 -15.79
C VAL A 233 11.55 -3.66 -16.65
N LEU A 234 12.13 -4.76 -17.12
CA LEU A 234 11.43 -5.76 -17.92
C LEU A 234 10.65 -6.74 -17.04
N GLU A 235 11.27 -7.16 -15.93
CA GLU A 235 10.69 -8.06 -14.93
C GLU A 235 11.00 -7.52 -13.53
N GLN A 236 10.04 -7.68 -12.61
CA GLN A 236 10.20 -7.36 -11.19
C GLN A 236 9.70 -8.52 -10.32
N PRO A 237 10.32 -8.80 -9.18
CA PRO A 237 9.79 -9.74 -8.21
C PRO A 237 8.64 -9.11 -7.40
N ALA A 238 7.94 -9.91 -6.61
CA ALA A 238 6.99 -9.41 -5.64
C ALA A 238 7.66 -8.39 -4.69
N PRO A 239 7.04 -7.24 -4.41
CA PRO A 239 7.66 -6.16 -3.63
C PRO A 239 7.83 -6.53 -2.15
N MET A 240 7.14 -7.56 -1.68
CA MET A 240 7.24 -8.08 -0.32
C MET A 240 6.72 -9.51 -0.23
N LYS A 241 7.03 -10.18 0.88
CA LYS A 241 6.35 -11.39 1.35
C LYS A 241 5.53 -11.04 2.57
N GLU A 242 4.26 -11.40 2.57
CA GLU A 242 3.35 -11.01 3.64
C GLU A 242 3.68 -11.69 4.97
N LEU A 243 3.64 -10.92 6.06
CA LEU A 243 3.76 -11.46 7.41
C LEU A 243 2.39 -11.98 7.85
N SER A 244 2.26 -13.30 7.84
CA SER A 244 1.05 -14.02 8.26
C SER A 244 1.38 -15.40 8.84
N PHE A 245 0.42 -15.97 9.56
CA PHE A 245 0.45 -17.37 9.98
C PHE A 245 0.29 -18.33 8.79
N TRP A 246 -0.22 -17.84 7.66
CA TRP A 246 -0.43 -18.57 6.42
C TRP A 246 0.55 -18.10 5.34
N ASN A 247 0.78 -18.93 4.31
CA ASN A 247 1.47 -18.47 3.11
C ASN A 247 0.48 -17.66 2.25
N ILE A 248 0.47 -16.34 2.45
CA ILE A 248 -0.42 -15.41 1.74
C ILE A 248 0.25 -14.92 0.47
N ASP A 249 -0.50 -14.96 -0.64
CA ASP A 249 -0.17 -14.29 -1.88
C ASP A 249 -1.30 -13.30 -2.22
N ALA A 250 -1.26 -12.14 -1.58
CA ALA A 250 -2.33 -11.15 -1.69
C ALA A 250 -2.33 -10.53 -3.11
N PRO A 251 -3.49 -10.30 -3.74
CA PRO A 251 -3.55 -9.75 -5.10
C PRO A 251 -2.78 -8.43 -5.25
N HIS A 252 -2.76 -7.60 -4.20
CA HIS A 252 -2.04 -6.33 -4.22
C HIS A 252 -0.50 -6.46 -4.33
N LEU A 253 0.07 -7.66 -4.19
CA LEU A 253 1.50 -7.90 -4.42
C LEU A 253 1.87 -7.96 -5.90
N HIS A 254 0.88 -8.16 -6.78
CA HIS A 254 1.07 -8.35 -8.21
C HIS A 254 0.46 -7.19 -8.98
N ASP A 255 1.29 -6.44 -9.71
CA ASP A 255 0.86 -5.34 -10.59
C ASP A 255 0.28 -4.08 -9.92
N TYR A 256 0.23 -4.00 -8.58
CA TYR A 256 -0.21 -2.79 -7.86
C TYR A 256 0.91 -1.85 -7.46
N PHE A 257 2.16 -2.31 -7.35
CA PHE A 257 3.34 -1.45 -7.34
C PHE A 257 4.22 -1.89 -8.49
N VAL A 258 4.48 -1.00 -9.45
CA VAL A 258 5.22 -1.34 -10.66
C VAL A 258 6.34 -0.34 -10.88
N SER A 259 7.57 -0.83 -10.79
CA SER A 259 8.76 -0.09 -11.21
C SER A 259 8.87 -0.17 -12.73
N LYS A 260 9.12 0.96 -13.39
CA LYS A 260 9.25 1.03 -14.85
C LYS A 260 10.66 1.36 -15.30
N LYS A 261 11.36 2.22 -14.56
CA LYS A 261 12.69 2.70 -14.93
C LYS A 261 13.52 2.98 -13.69
N GLY A 262 14.83 2.83 -13.83
CA GLY A 262 15.80 3.33 -12.87
C GLY A 262 16.91 4.12 -13.56
N GLN A 263 17.55 5.01 -12.78
CA GLN A 263 18.81 5.62 -13.19
C GLN A 263 19.77 5.79 -12.03
N PHE A 264 21.05 5.81 -12.37
CA PHE A 264 22.11 6.39 -11.55
C PHE A 264 22.78 7.52 -12.33
N LYS A 265 22.77 8.73 -11.76
CA LYS A 265 23.44 9.90 -12.31
C LYS A 265 24.61 10.29 -11.42
N LEU A 266 25.78 10.43 -12.03
CA LEU A 266 27.03 10.77 -11.36
C LEU A 266 27.43 12.19 -11.79
N THR A 267 27.53 13.09 -10.83
CA THR A 267 27.99 14.47 -11.05
C THR A 267 29.33 14.66 -10.34
N LYS A 268 30.38 14.97 -11.11
CA LYS A 268 31.70 15.31 -10.54
C LYS A 268 31.61 16.63 -9.77
N LEU A 269 32.11 16.65 -8.54
CA LEU A 269 32.23 17.84 -7.71
C LEU A 269 33.66 18.42 -7.78
N GLU A 270 33.81 19.71 -7.46
CA GLU A 270 35.07 20.46 -7.60
C GLU A 270 36.24 19.85 -6.79
N ASN A 271 35.94 19.28 -5.63
CA ASN A 271 36.90 18.63 -4.73
C ASN A 271 37.29 17.20 -5.14
N GLY A 272 36.96 16.77 -6.37
CA GLY A 272 37.24 15.43 -6.87
C GLY A 272 36.29 14.34 -6.34
N LYS A 273 35.27 14.71 -5.55
CA LYS A 273 34.19 13.83 -5.08
C LYS A 273 33.12 13.66 -6.17
N THR A 274 32.18 12.75 -5.92
CA THR A 274 31.05 12.48 -6.82
C THR A 274 29.74 12.60 -6.05
N LEU A 275 28.79 13.37 -6.58
CA LEU A 275 27.39 13.29 -6.19
C LEU A 275 26.75 12.16 -6.99
N LEU A 276 26.28 11.12 -6.30
CA LEU A 276 25.53 10.01 -6.91
C LEU A 276 24.05 10.20 -6.60
N GLU A 277 23.22 10.24 -7.64
CA GLU A 277 21.76 10.33 -7.55
C GLU A 277 21.15 9.04 -8.11
N GLY A 278 20.33 8.35 -7.32
CA GLY A 278 19.51 7.22 -7.75
C GLY A 278 18.07 7.66 -7.93
N THR A 279 17.48 7.43 -9.11
CA THR A 279 16.06 7.72 -9.39
C THR A 279 15.34 6.45 -9.78
N THR A 280 14.16 6.22 -9.20
CA THR A 280 13.23 5.17 -9.62
C THR A 280 11.94 5.81 -10.11
N TRP A 281 11.48 5.43 -11.30
CA TRP A 281 10.16 5.77 -11.81
C TRP A 281 9.22 4.59 -11.65
N TYR A 282 8.11 4.81 -10.99
CA TYR A 282 7.14 3.77 -10.66
C TYR A 282 5.73 4.32 -10.73
N TYR A 283 4.75 3.42 -10.73
CA TYR A 283 3.38 3.77 -10.40
C TYR A 283 2.83 2.76 -9.40
N HIS A 284 1.77 3.14 -8.68
CA HIS A 284 0.92 2.16 -8.00
C HIS A 284 -0.51 2.23 -8.52
N ASN A 285 -1.23 1.11 -8.43
CA ASN A 285 -2.64 1.02 -8.73
C ASN A 285 -3.50 0.90 -7.46
N ILE A 286 -3.09 1.62 -6.40
CA ILE A 286 -3.77 1.66 -5.10
C ILE A 286 -4.22 3.10 -4.84
N LYS A 287 -5.47 3.30 -4.41
CA LYS A 287 -6.07 4.63 -4.22
C LYS A 287 -6.47 4.86 -2.75
N PRO A 288 -6.47 6.12 -2.26
CA PRO A 288 -6.05 7.33 -2.95
C PRO A 288 -4.53 7.41 -3.12
N MET A 289 -4.08 7.82 -4.32
CA MET A 289 -2.66 7.84 -4.69
C MET A 289 -1.80 8.62 -3.68
N PHE A 290 -2.23 9.82 -3.29
CA PHE A 290 -1.46 10.68 -2.37
C PHE A 290 -1.11 9.98 -1.04
N TYR A 291 -1.94 9.07 -0.56
CA TYR A 291 -1.70 8.36 0.69
C TYR A 291 -0.68 7.24 0.51
N TRP A 292 -0.91 6.39 -0.48
CA TRP A 292 -0.05 5.23 -0.75
C TRP A 292 1.31 5.65 -1.30
N GLN A 293 1.41 6.84 -1.89
CA GLN A 293 2.66 7.40 -2.37
C GLN A 293 3.61 7.71 -1.21
N VAL A 294 3.10 8.16 -0.06
CA VAL A 294 3.94 8.40 1.13
C VAL A 294 4.67 7.12 1.55
N TRP A 295 3.96 5.99 1.58
CA TRP A 295 4.54 4.69 1.89
C TRP A 295 5.52 4.22 0.81
N SER A 296 5.12 4.32 -0.46
CA SER A 296 5.93 3.90 -1.60
C SER A 296 7.24 4.71 -1.67
N ASP A 297 7.17 6.03 -1.58
CA ASP A 297 8.31 6.93 -1.59
C ASP A 297 9.23 6.64 -0.41
N PHE A 298 8.68 6.46 0.80
CA PHE A 298 9.46 6.11 1.98
C PHE A 298 10.24 4.80 1.80
N ILE A 299 9.59 3.75 1.29
CA ILE A 299 10.23 2.44 1.05
C ILE A 299 11.32 2.56 -0.01
N ILE A 300 11.04 3.24 -1.12
CA ILE A 300 12.03 3.44 -2.20
C ILE A 300 13.22 4.24 -1.69
N HIS A 301 13.01 5.29 -0.90
CA HIS A 301 14.08 6.03 -0.27
C HIS A 301 14.96 5.13 0.59
N LYS A 302 14.37 4.24 1.41
CA LYS A 302 15.14 3.28 2.22
C LYS A 302 15.92 2.27 1.38
N ILE A 303 15.35 1.81 0.27
CA ILE A 303 16.05 0.93 -0.68
C ILE A 303 17.21 1.69 -1.34
N HIS A 304 16.99 2.92 -1.80
CA HIS A 304 18.04 3.76 -2.37
C HIS A 304 19.15 4.03 -1.37
N ASP A 305 18.83 4.45 -0.15
CA ASP A 305 19.80 4.74 0.91
C ASP A 305 20.75 3.55 1.11
N ARG A 306 20.22 2.32 1.11
CA ARG A 306 21.03 1.10 1.24
C ARG A 306 22.00 0.91 0.07
N VAL A 307 21.49 0.98 -1.16
CA VAL A 307 22.30 0.80 -2.37
C VAL A 307 23.37 1.89 -2.45
N LEU A 308 22.97 3.15 -2.28
CA LEU A 308 23.87 4.30 -2.39
C LEU A 308 24.95 4.30 -1.29
N THR A 309 24.59 3.93 -0.06
CA THR A 309 25.56 3.79 1.05
C THR A 309 26.52 2.63 0.81
N HIS A 310 26.04 1.51 0.24
CA HIS A 310 26.89 0.38 -0.11
C HIS A 310 27.89 0.76 -1.22
N ILE A 311 27.42 1.42 -2.28
CA ILE A 311 28.27 1.96 -3.35
C ILE A 311 29.31 2.92 -2.80
N LYS A 312 28.90 3.83 -1.90
CA LYS A 312 29.82 4.75 -1.22
C LYS A 312 30.93 4.00 -0.50
N LYS A 313 30.57 3.03 0.34
CA LYS A 313 31.54 2.23 1.11
C LYS A 313 32.55 1.55 0.19
N ASN A 314 32.09 0.86 -0.86
CA ASN A 314 32.97 0.14 -1.77
C ASN A 314 33.83 1.07 -2.64
N SER A 315 33.33 2.26 -2.98
CA SER A 315 34.07 3.22 -3.80
C SER A 315 35.12 4.00 -3.00
N GLU A 316 34.95 4.12 -1.69
CA GLU A 316 35.87 4.82 -0.78
C GLU A 316 36.92 3.88 -0.17
N GLN A 317 36.64 2.58 -0.12
CA GLN A 317 37.60 1.55 0.26
C GLN A 317 38.55 1.29 -0.93
N LYS A 318 39.82 1.67 -0.75
CA LYS A 318 40.92 1.33 -1.66
C LYS A 318 41.50 -0.02 -1.31
#